data_AF-A0A2N2VMD7-F1
#
_entry.id   AF-A0A2N2VMD7-F1
#
_cell.length_a   1.000
_cell.length_b   1.000
_cell.length_c   1.000
_cell.angle_alpha   90.00
_cell.angle_beta   90.00
_cell.angle_gamma   90.00
#
_symmetry.space_group_name_H-M   'P 1'
#
loop_
_entity.id
_entity.type
_entity.pdbx_description
1 polymer ?
#
loop_
_entity_poly.entity_id
_entity_poly.type
_entity_poly.pdbx_seq_one_letter_code
_entity_poly.pdbx_strand_id
1 'polypeptide(L)'
;GEIAAASIEQSSGIDQVNSAVTQMDEVTQQNAALVEQAAAAAESLMEQAEEMNAAIGVFKLSGESTGVAAKRNLNVVSGQSVAVKKFSFREAEQAHARWKMRLVDYMHGRSRERLDASVVSCDDKCDLGQWIYGDALRYGSLPEYRDLRQVHAAFHKSVGAIVEAVERRQIDEAKKLLGADFSRNSNRTVQAIHVMQARIESGAAATPGKLVKTGTDDGDWEEF
;
A
#
# COMPACT_ATOMS: atom_id res chain seq x y z
N GLY A 1 6.37 53.95 -18.27
CA GLY A 1 6.07 53.89 -16.83
C GLY A 1 6.87 52.77 -16.23
N GLU A 2 7.91 53.09 -15.46
CA GLU A 2 8.88 52.12 -14.92
C GLU A 2 8.22 51.12 -13.95
N ILE A 3 7.15 51.53 -13.27
CA ILE A 3 6.35 50.68 -12.37
C ILE A 3 5.70 49.50 -13.12
N ALA A 4 5.25 49.71 -14.37
CA ALA A 4 4.64 48.66 -15.17
C ALA A 4 5.67 47.61 -15.62
N ALA A 5 6.89 48.05 -15.95
CA ALA A 5 7.99 47.15 -16.30
C ALA A 5 8.47 46.33 -15.07
N ALA A 6 8.62 46.99 -13.92
CA ALA A 6 8.99 46.33 -12.66
C ALA A 6 7.93 45.31 -12.21
N SER A 7 6.63 45.61 -12.39
CA SER A 7 5.53 44.69 -12.04
C SER A 7 5.52 43.43 -12.93
N ILE A 8 5.88 43.57 -14.20
CA ILE A 8 6.01 42.44 -15.13
C ILE A 8 7.20 41.56 -14.75
N GLU A 9 8.34 42.16 -14.42
CA GLU A 9 9.54 41.44 -13.99
C GLU A 9 9.31 40.68 -12.67
N GLN A 10 8.63 41.30 -11.70
CA GLN A 10 8.27 40.66 -10.44
C GLN A 10 7.29 39.50 -10.65
N SER A 11 6.30 39.66 -11.54
CA SER A 11 5.37 38.57 -11.88
C SER A 11 6.10 37.38 -12.51
N SER A 12 7.01 37.65 -13.44
CA SER A 12 7.90 36.63 -14.04
C SER A 12 8.77 35.94 -12.99
N GLY A 13 9.28 36.68 -12.00
CA GLY A 13 10.02 36.12 -10.87
C GLY A 13 9.16 35.23 -9.96
N ILE A 14 7.92 35.61 -9.70
CA ILE A 14 6.96 34.80 -8.92
C ILE A 14 6.63 33.51 -9.65
N ASP A 15 6.44 33.54 -10.97
CA ASP A 15 6.17 32.35 -11.78
C ASP A 15 7.36 31.36 -11.76
N GLN A 16 8.59 31.88 -11.79
CA GLN A 16 9.80 31.06 -11.63
C GLN A 16 9.89 30.44 -10.22
N VAL A 17 9.59 31.21 -9.17
CA VAL A 17 9.59 30.70 -7.80
C VAL A 17 8.52 29.62 -7.62
N ASN A 18 7.31 29.83 -8.14
CA ASN A 18 6.22 28.85 -8.07
C ASN A 18 6.58 27.54 -8.80
N SER A 19 7.21 27.65 -9.96
CA SER A 19 7.74 26.51 -10.70
C SER A 19 8.81 25.74 -9.91
N ALA A 20 9.73 26.46 -9.26
CA ALA A 20 10.78 25.87 -8.44
C ALA A 20 10.21 25.18 -7.18
N VAL A 21 9.20 25.78 -6.53
CA VAL A 21 8.52 25.19 -5.36
C VAL A 21 7.79 23.90 -5.75
N THR A 22 7.09 23.90 -6.88
CA THR A 22 6.42 22.70 -7.41
C THR A 22 7.43 21.58 -7.69
N GLN A 23 8.58 21.92 -8.27
CA GLN A 23 9.66 20.97 -8.54
C GLN A 23 10.32 20.45 -7.25
N MET A 24 10.52 21.31 -6.25
CA MET A 24 11.03 20.90 -4.94
C MET A 24 10.05 19.98 -4.20
N ASP A 25 8.75 20.22 -4.31
CA ASP A 25 7.73 19.34 -3.73
C ASP A 25 7.74 17.96 -4.41
N GLU A 26 7.89 17.92 -5.74
CA GLU A 26 8.06 16.67 -6.49
C GLU A 26 9.30 15.89 -6.05
N VAL A 27 10.45 16.56 -5.86
CA VAL A 27 11.68 15.93 -5.35
C VAL A 27 11.52 15.47 -3.90
N THR A 28 10.77 16.21 -3.07
CA THR A 28 10.51 15.85 -1.67
C THR A 28 9.63 14.59 -1.60
N GLN A 29 8.58 14.51 -2.41
CA GLN A 29 7.74 13.32 -2.53
C GLN A 29 8.52 12.14 -3.12
N GLN A 30 9.41 12.38 -4.08
CA GLN A 30 10.31 11.36 -4.61
C GLN A 30 11.29 10.84 -3.53
N ASN A 31 11.84 11.72 -2.71
CA ASN A 31 12.71 11.34 -1.60
C ASN A 31 11.95 10.53 -0.54
N ALA A 32 10.72 10.91 -0.19
CA ALA A 32 9.87 10.11 0.69
C ALA A 32 9.61 8.71 0.11
N ALA A 33 9.27 8.63 -1.18
CA ALA A 33 9.05 7.36 -1.86
C ALA A 33 10.32 6.49 -1.92
N LEU A 34 11.51 7.10 -2.09
CA LEU A 34 12.78 6.38 -2.05
C LEU A 34 13.10 5.86 -0.64
N VAL A 35 12.78 6.64 0.41
CA VAL A 35 12.93 6.21 1.80
C VAL A 35 11.98 5.05 2.13
N GLU A 36 10.72 5.12 1.70
CA GLU A 36 9.77 4.02 1.85
C GLU A 36 10.22 2.76 1.10
N GLN A 37 10.73 2.91 -0.12
CA GLN A 37 11.30 1.80 -0.89
C GLN A 37 12.51 1.19 -0.19
N ALA A 38 13.39 2.02 0.38
CA ALA A 38 14.55 1.56 1.14
C ALA A 38 14.13 0.83 2.43
N ALA A 39 13.09 1.31 3.11
CA ALA A 39 12.53 0.66 4.29
C ALA A 39 11.91 -0.70 3.94
N ALA A 40 11.13 -0.78 2.86
CA ALA A 40 10.56 -2.04 2.38
C ALA A 40 11.64 -3.05 1.94
N ALA A 41 12.71 -2.57 1.28
CA ALA A 41 13.85 -3.40 0.94
C ALA A 41 14.60 -3.90 2.17
N ALA A 42 14.81 -3.05 3.18
CA ALA A 42 15.44 -3.43 4.44
C ALA A 42 14.59 -4.45 5.21
N GLU A 43 13.27 -4.30 5.24
CA GLU A 43 12.36 -5.26 5.88
C GLU A 43 12.38 -6.62 5.16
N SER A 44 12.41 -6.64 3.82
CA SER A 44 12.57 -7.88 3.05
C SER A 44 13.91 -8.58 3.31
N LEU A 45 14.98 -7.82 3.51
CA LEU A 45 16.28 -8.37 3.91
C LEU A 45 16.25 -8.95 5.33
N MET A 46 15.51 -8.33 6.26
CA MET A 46 15.31 -8.86 7.62
C MET A 46 14.52 -10.17 7.60
N GLU A 47 13.44 -10.25 6.83
CA GLU A 47 12.63 -11.48 6.68
C GLU A 47 13.48 -12.64 6.11
N GLN A 48 14.27 -12.37 5.07
CA GLN A 48 15.20 -13.37 4.52
C GLN A 48 16.26 -13.81 5.54
N ALA A 49 16.74 -12.91 6.40
CA ALA A 49 17.68 -13.25 7.46
C ALA A 49 17.02 -14.11 8.57
N GLU A 50 15.78 -13.82 8.93
CA GLU A 50 14.99 -14.63 9.88
C GLU A 50 14.72 -16.03 9.34
N GLU A 51 14.33 -16.14 8.06
CA GLU A 51 14.11 -17.42 7.40
C GLU A 51 15.40 -18.25 7.35
N MET A 52 16.53 -17.62 7.02
CA MET A 52 17.84 -18.27 7.03
C MET A 52 18.23 -18.75 8.44
N ASN A 53 17.95 -17.95 9.47
CA ASN A 53 18.22 -18.33 10.86
C ASN A 53 17.33 -19.50 11.32
N ALA A 54 16.05 -19.49 10.94
CA ALA A 54 15.14 -20.60 11.19
C ALA A 54 15.61 -21.89 10.48
N ALA A 55 16.11 -21.79 9.25
CA ALA A 55 16.67 -22.92 8.50
C ALA A 55 17.94 -23.48 9.15
N ILE A 56 18.84 -22.63 9.66
CA ILE A 56 20.04 -23.05 10.41
C ILE A 56 19.63 -23.73 11.74
N GLY A 57 18.58 -23.25 12.40
CA GLY A 57 18.07 -23.82 13.66
C GLY A 57 17.54 -25.26 13.56
N VAL A 58 17.24 -25.76 12.35
CA VAL A 58 16.86 -27.17 12.11
C VAL A 58 18.07 -28.11 12.23
N PHE A 59 19.29 -27.62 12.02
CA PHE A 59 20.50 -28.42 12.16
C PHE A 59 20.86 -28.59 13.63
N LYS A 60 20.39 -29.69 14.23
CA LYS A 60 20.87 -30.16 15.54
C LYS A 60 22.30 -30.67 15.38
N LEU A 61 23.27 -29.96 15.99
CA LEU A 61 24.61 -30.49 16.20
C LEU A 61 24.50 -31.70 17.13
N SER A 62 24.72 -32.90 16.58
CA SER A 62 24.73 -34.14 17.35
C SER A 62 26.03 -34.21 18.14
N GLY A 63 25.95 -33.89 19.43
CA GLY A 63 27.07 -34.03 20.35
C GLY A 63 26.71 -33.54 21.74
N GLU A 64 25.89 -34.28 22.48
CA GLU A 64 26.35 -35.03 23.66
C GLU A 64 25.16 -35.73 24.35
N SER A 65 25.36 -37.01 24.59
CA SER A 65 24.46 -37.98 25.21
C SER A 65 24.28 -37.77 26.71
N THR A 66 23.04 -37.80 27.21
CA THR A 66 22.60 -38.64 28.36
C THR A 66 21.07 -38.54 28.58
N GLY A 67 20.40 -39.70 28.66
CA GLY A 67 19.45 -39.96 29.75
C GLY A 67 17.92 -39.88 29.52
N VAL A 68 17.34 -41.01 29.07
CA VAL A 68 16.07 -41.63 29.54
C VAL A 68 14.72 -40.89 29.36
N ALA A 69 13.87 -41.43 28.47
CA ALA A 69 12.50 -41.94 28.72
C ALA A 69 11.58 -41.76 27.51
N ALA A 70 11.41 -42.83 26.73
CA ALA A 70 10.42 -42.92 25.67
C ALA A 70 8.99 -42.98 26.25
N LYS A 71 8.16 -42.00 25.91
CA LYS A 71 6.70 -42.16 25.86
C LYS A 71 6.23 -41.89 24.43
N ARG A 72 5.98 -42.99 23.71
CA ARG A 72 5.26 -43.01 22.44
C ARG A 72 3.83 -42.54 22.70
N ASN A 73 3.35 -41.56 21.94
CA ASN A 73 1.92 -41.38 21.74
C ASN A 73 1.64 -41.11 20.27
N LEU A 74 0.60 -41.80 19.82
CA LEU A 74 0.25 -42.10 18.45
C LEU A 74 -0.27 -40.88 17.68
N ASN A 75 0.02 -40.94 16.39
CA ASN A 75 -0.48 -40.15 15.28
C ASN A 75 -2.01 -39.88 15.38
N VAL A 76 -2.39 -38.62 15.54
CA VAL A 76 -3.69 -38.11 15.07
C VAL A 76 -3.39 -37.32 13.81
N VAL A 77 -3.92 -37.80 12.69
CA VAL A 77 -4.10 -37.02 11.46
C VAL A 77 -5.10 -35.92 11.79
N SER A 78 -4.62 -34.83 12.37
CA SER A 78 -5.39 -33.59 12.46
C SER A 78 -5.34 -32.98 11.07
N GLY A 79 -6.48 -33.04 10.38
CA GLY A 79 -6.70 -32.33 9.14
C GLY A 79 -6.18 -30.91 9.25
N GLN A 80 -5.45 -30.49 8.22
CA GLN A 80 -5.12 -29.10 7.99
C GLN A 80 -6.43 -28.32 7.99
N SER A 81 -6.79 -27.80 9.15
CA SER A 81 -7.67 -26.65 9.26
C SER A 81 -6.94 -25.56 8.49
N VAL A 82 -7.35 -25.36 7.24
CA VAL A 82 -6.92 -24.21 6.44
C VAL A 82 -7.39 -23.01 7.25
N ALA A 83 -6.46 -22.42 8.01
CA ALA A 83 -6.72 -21.15 8.66
C ALA A 83 -7.08 -20.19 7.53
N VAL A 84 -8.35 -19.76 7.48
CA VAL A 84 -8.80 -18.76 6.51
C VAL A 84 -7.91 -17.55 6.72
N LYS A 85 -7.08 -17.23 5.73
CA LYS A 85 -6.13 -16.12 5.81
C LYS A 85 -6.95 -14.84 6.00
N LYS A 86 -6.89 -14.28 7.21
CA LYS A 86 -7.61 -13.05 7.54
C LYS A 86 -6.95 -11.88 6.81
N PHE A 87 -7.74 -11.02 6.19
CA PHE A 87 -7.23 -9.83 5.51
C PHE A 87 -6.35 -8.98 6.45
N SER A 88 -5.25 -8.46 5.91
CA SER A 88 -4.26 -7.62 6.60
C SER A 88 -3.94 -6.39 5.77
N PHE A 89 -4.14 -5.20 6.35
CA PHE A 89 -3.79 -3.92 5.72
C PHE A 89 -2.30 -3.82 5.41
N ARG A 90 -1.45 -4.23 6.36
CA ARG A 90 0.02 -4.27 6.19
C ARG A 90 0.43 -5.15 5.00
N GLU A 91 -0.16 -6.34 4.85
CA GLU A 91 0.15 -7.21 3.71
C GLU A 91 -0.31 -6.60 2.38
N ALA A 92 -1.48 -5.92 2.39
CA ALA A 92 -1.98 -5.22 1.22
C ALA A 92 -1.07 -4.06 0.79
N GLU A 93 -0.62 -3.21 1.73
CA GLU A 93 0.32 -2.11 1.44
C GLU A 93 1.61 -2.63 0.81
N GLN A 94 2.22 -3.65 1.43
CA GLN A 94 3.46 -4.25 0.93
C GLN A 94 3.27 -4.90 -0.45
N ALA A 95 2.15 -5.58 -0.69
CA ALA A 95 1.84 -6.16 -1.99
C ALA A 95 1.76 -5.07 -3.08
N HIS A 96 1.10 -3.94 -2.79
CA HIS A 96 0.99 -2.80 -3.70
C HIS A 96 2.32 -2.08 -3.92
N ALA A 97 3.13 -1.88 -2.88
CA ALA A 97 4.46 -1.28 -3.01
C ALA A 97 5.42 -2.13 -3.87
N ARG A 98 5.37 -3.46 -3.75
CA ARG A 98 6.24 -4.39 -4.51
C ARG A 98 5.85 -4.55 -5.98
N TRP A 99 4.66 -4.11 -6.40
CA TRP A 99 4.21 -4.25 -7.79
C TRP A 99 5.12 -3.54 -8.80
N LYS A 100 5.76 -2.43 -8.42
CA LYS A 100 6.72 -1.75 -9.30
C LYS A 100 7.87 -2.67 -9.70
N MET A 101 8.49 -3.32 -8.72
CA MET A 101 9.60 -4.26 -8.95
C MET A 101 9.12 -5.46 -9.77
N ARG A 102 7.95 -6.01 -9.44
CA ARG A 102 7.34 -7.11 -10.19
C ARG A 102 7.12 -6.78 -11.67
N LEU A 103 6.59 -5.59 -11.97
CA LEU A 103 6.40 -5.13 -13.36
C LEU A 103 7.73 -4.91 -14.08
N VAL A 104 8.72 -4.31 -13.41
CA VAL A 104 10.07 -4.15 -13.97
C VAL A 104 10.67 -5.52 -14.31
N ASP A 105 10.59 -6.50 -13.42
CA ASP A 105 11.12 -7.85 -13.69
C ASP A 105 10.36 -8.57 -14.79
N TYR A 106 9.03 -8.39 -14.87
CA TYR A 106 8.20 -8.90 -15.96
C TYR A 106 8.59 -8.29 -17.32
N MET A 107 8.74 -6.97 -17.40
CA MET A 107 9.14 -6.25 -18.62
C MET A 107 10.50 -6.69 -19.16
N HIS A 108 11.44 -7.03 -18.27
CA HIS A 108 12.79 -7.47 -18.65
C HIS A 108 12.89 -8.99 -18.84
N GLY A 109 11.79 -9.74 -18.69
CA GLY A 109 11.79 -11.20 -18.78
C GLY A 109 12.59 -11.90 -17.68
N ARG A 110 12.88 -11.20 -16.56
CA ARG A 110 13.52 -11.79 -15.38
C ARG A 110 12.55 -12.60 -14.54
N SER A 111 11.26 -12.30 -14.63
CA SER A 111 10.19 -13.10 -14.04
C SER A 111 9.74 -14.21 -15.00
N ARG A 112 9.50 -15.41 -14.44
CA ARG A 112 8.85 -16.54 -15.14
C ARG A 112 7.33 -16.51 -15.01
N GLU A 113 6.80 -15.57 -14.25
CA GLU A 113 5.37 -15.37 -14.08
C GLU A 113 4.71 -14.93 -15.39
N ARG A 114 3.49 -15.41 -15.63
CA ARG A 114 2.62 -14.92 -16.69
C ARG A 114 1.55 -14.04 -16.09
N LEU A 115 1.64 -12.74 -16.35
CA LEU A 115 0.61 -11.77 -15.99
C LEU A 115 -0.35 -11.66 -17.16
N ASP A 116 -1.64 -11.87 -16.90
CA ASP A 116 -2.72 -11.65 -17.87
C ASP A 116 -3.28 -10.24 -17.64
N ALA A 117 -3.19 -9.37 -18.66
CA ALA A 117 -3.64 -7.99 -18.59
C ALA A 117 -5.10 -7.86 -18.11
N SER A 118 -5.99 -8.76 -18.54
CA SER A 118 -7.40 -8.72 -18.16
C SER A 118 -7.60 -9.00 -16.67
N VAL A 119 -6.86 -9.98 -16.13
CA VAL A 119 -6.97 -10.38 -14.72
C VAL A 119 -6.35 -9.33 -13.79
N VAL A 120 -5.15 -8.84 -14.11
CA VAL A 120 -4.47 -7.85 -13.26
C VAL A 120 -5.14 -6.48 -13.29
N SER A 121 -5.95 -6.20 -14.32
CA SER A 121 -6.77 -4.98 -14.40
C SER A 121 -8.01 -5.02 -13.52
N CYS A 122 -8.45 -6.20 -13.09
CA CYS A 122 -9.57 -6.35 -12.18
C CYS A 122 -9.16 -5.95 -10.76
N ASP A 123 -9.88 -4.99 -10.18
CA ASP A 123 -9.64 -4.47 -8.84
C ASP A 123 -10.37 -5.25 -7.74
N ASP A 124 -10.98 -6.39 -8.06
CA ASP A 124 -11.72 -7.25 -7.12
C ASP A 124 -11.02 -8.59 -6.83
N LYS A 125 -9.90 -8.89 -7.51
CA LYS A 125 -9.24 -10.21 -7.42
C LYS A 125 -8.15 -10.29 -6.36
N CYS A 126 -7.51 -9.17 -6.01
CA CYS A 126 -6.48 -9.15 -4.96
C CYS A 126 -7.11 -9.15 -3.57
N ASP A 127 -6.34 -9.49 -2.53
CA ASP A 127 -6.81 -9.56 -1.13
C ASP A 127 -7.48 -8.24 -0.68
N LEU A 128 -6.92 -7.10 -1.09
CA LEU A 128 -7.49 -5.77 -0.83
C LEU A 128 -8.81 -5.56 -1.58
N GLY A 129 -8.88 -5.93 -2.86
CA GLY A 129 -10.10 -5.85 -3.67
C GLY A 129 -11.23 -6.69 -3.07
N GLN A 130 -10.93 -7.93 -2.69
CA GLN A 130 -11.89 -8.81 -2.02
C GLN A 130 -12.41 -8.20 -0.71
N TRP A 131 -11.54 -7.54 0.05
CA TRP A 131 -11.94 -6.81 1.26
C TRP A 131 -12.79 -5.57 0.94
N ILE A 132 -12.38 -4.74 -0.03
CA ILE A 132 -13.10 -3.53 -0.48
C ILE A 132 -14.53 -3.90 -0.89
N TYR A 133 -14.69 -4.94 -1.70
CA TYR A 133 -15.98 -5.36 -2.25
C TYR A 133 -16.78 -6.30 -1.33
N GLY A 134 -16.19 -6.73 -0.21
CA GLY A 134 -16.82 -7.56 0.81
C GLY A 134 -17.01 -6.80 2.12
N ASP A 135 -16.19 -7.14 3.12
CA ASP A 135 -16.29 -6.63 4.49
C ASP A 135 -16.23 -5.11 4.61
N ALA A 136 -15.58 -4.41 3.69
CA ALA A 136 -15.44 -2.96 3.73
C ALA A 136 -16.71 -2.20 3.32
N LEU A 137 -17.71 -2.87 2.73
CA LEU A 137 -18.98 -2.24 2.33
C LEU A 137 -19.69 -1.53 3.49
N ARG A 138 -19.50 -1.99 4.74
CA ARG A 138 -20.02 -1.34 5.94
C ARG A 138 -19.47 0.07 6.17
N TYR A 139 -18.34 0.40 5.55
CA TYR A 139 -17.71 1.71 5.61
C TYR A 139 -18.06 2.59 4.41
N GLY A 140 -19.04 2.20 3.58
CA GLY A 140 -19.41 2.89 2.32
C GLY A 140 -19.77 4.38 2.44
N SER A 141 -20.12 4.84 3.64
CA SER A 141 -20.40 6.25 3.94
C SER A 141 -19.13 7.09 4.18
N LEU A 142 -18.00 6.45 4.51
CA LEU A 142 -16.75 7.15 4.80
C LEU A 142 -16.11 7.69 3.52
N PRO A 143 -15.66 8.96 3.50
CA PRO A 143 -14.93 9.50 2.35
C PRO A 143 -13.62 8.74 2.10
N GLU A 144 -12.94 8.26 3.15
CA GLU A 144 -11.70 7.49 3.05
C GLU A 144 -11.91 6.17 2.30
N TYR A 145 -13.03 5.49 2.52
CA TYR A 145 -13.38 4.27 1.80
C TYR A 145 -13.62 4.55 0.30
N ARG A 146 -14.29 5.66 -0.02
CA ARG A 146 -14.57 6.04 -1.42
C ARG A 146 -13.27 6.38 -2.16
N ASP A 147 -12.38 7.14 -1.52
CA ASP A 147 -11.07 7.46 -2.09
C ASP A 147 -10.25 6.18 -2.29
N LEU A 148 -10.15 5.31 -1.28
CA LEU A 148 -9.45 4.02 -1.38
C LEU A 148 -9.93 3.20 -2.57
N ARG A 149 -11.25 3.02 -2.72
CA ARG A 149 -11.82 2.28 -3.85
C ARG A 149 -11.46 2.91 -5.20
N GLN A 150 -11.51 4.24 -5.29
CA GLN A 150 -11.18 4.95 -6.52
C GLN A 150 -9.71 4.82 -6.91
N VAL A 151 -8.79 5.06 -5.97
CA VAL A 151 -7.34 5.00 -6.23
C VAL A 151 -6.88 3.56 -6.51
N HIS A 152 -7.48 2.58 -5.83
CA HIS A 152 -7.21 1.16 -6.06
C HIS A 152 -7.59 0.71 -7.46
N ALA A 153 -8.80 1.08 -7.93
CA ALA A 153 -9.23 0.78 -9.29
C ALA A 153 -8.32 1.44 -10.34
N ALA A 154 -7.90 2.69 -10.10
CA ALA A 154 -6.97 3.39 -10.97
C ALA A 154 -5.60 2.70 -11.04
N PHE A 155 -5.09 2.22 -9.90
CA PHE A 155 -3.85 1.45 -9.85
C PHE A 155 -3.92 0.17 -10.69
N HIS A 156 -4.96 -0.64 -10.49
CA HIS A 156 -5.13 -1.88 -11.26
C HIS A 156 -5.28 -1.63 -12.76
N LYS A 157 -6.00 -0.58 -13.16
CA LYS A 157 -6.07 -0.15 -14.56
C LYS A 157 -4.70 0.23 -15.13
N SER A 158 -3.86 0.94 -14.36
CA SER A 158 -2.48 1.25 -14.75
C SER A 158 -1.62 -0.01 -14.90
N VAL A 159 -1.74 -0.96 -13.97
CA VAL A 159 -1.05 -2.27 -14.05
C VAL A 159 -1.45 -3.01 -15.33
N GLY A 160 -2.76 -3.09 -15.60
CA GLY A 160 -3.29 -3.73 -16.82
C GLY A 160 -2.75 -3.11 -18.11
N ALA A 161 -2.72 -1.78 -18.20
CA ALA A 161 -2.17 -1.08 -19.35
C ALA A 161 -0.67 -1.36 -19.59
N ILE A 162 0.11 -1.46 -18.51
CA ILE A 162 1.54 -1.81 -18.61
C ILE A 162 1.71 -3.26 -19.09
N VAL A 163 0.96 -4.20 -18.51
CA VAL A 163 1.03 -5.62 -18.90
C VAL A 163 0.60 -5.80 -20.36
N GLU A 164 -0.48 -5.14 -20.80
CA GLU A 164 -0.93 -5.16 -22.19
C GLU A 164 0.13 -4.60 -23.16
N ALA A 165 0.80 -3.50 -22.80
CA ALA A 165 1.89 -2.96 -23.59
C ALA A 165 3.07 -3.97 -23.72
N VAL A 166 3.38 -4.71 -22.65
CA VAL A 166 4.40 -5.78 -22.68
C VAL A 166 3.97 -6.96 -23.55
N GLU A 167 2.71 -7.41 -23.46
CA GLU A 167 2.15 -8.48 -24.29
C GLU A 167 2.20 -8.13 -25.78
N ARG A 168 1.95 -6.86 -26.11
CA ARG A 168 2.09 -6.29 -27.47
C ARG A 168 3.53 -6.02 -27.89
N ARG A 169 4.52 -6.37 -27.05
CA ARG A 169 5.97 -6.15 -27.25
C ARG A 169 6.36 -4.67 -27.37
N GLN A 170 5.55 -3.75 -26.85
CA GLN A 170 5.78 -2.30 -26.85
C GLN A 170 6.49 -1.87 -25.58
N ILE A 171 7.75 -2.28 -25.41
CA ILE A 171 8.50 -2.08 -24.15
C ILE A 171 8.73 -0.60 -23.83
N ASP A 172 8.95 0.26 -24.83
CA ASP A 172 9.14 1.70 -24.60
C ASP A 172 7.84 2.38 -24.12
N GLU A 173 6.69 1.91 -24.59
CA GLU A 173 5.39 2.40 -24.10
C GLU A 173 5.14 1.91 -22.67
N ALA A 174 5.41 0.64 -22.38
CA ALA A 174 5.34 0.09 -21.03
C ALA A 174 6.23 0.87 -20.04
N LYS A 175 7.44 1.31 -20.47
CA LYS A 175 8.33 2.16 -19.65
C LYS A 175 7.74 3.54 -19.37
N LYS A 176 7.10 4.17 -20.36
CA LYS A 176 6.41 5.47 -20.17
C LYS A 176 5.26 5.33 -19.18
N LEU A 177 4.43 4.30 -19.35
CA LEU A 177 3.31 4.00 -18.46
C LEU A 177 3.77 3.71 -17.02
N LEU A 178 4.90 3.02 -16.84
CA LEU A 178 5.53 2.75 -15.53
C LEU A 178 6.13 4.01 -14.87
N GLY A 179 6.19 5.15 -15.58
CA GLY A 179 6.79 6.39 -15.14
C GLY A 179 6.02 7.10 -14.00
N ALA A 180 5.81 8.41 -14.17
CA ALA A 180 5.25 9.26 -13.12
C ALA A 180 3.82 8.84 -12.74
N ASP A 181 2.97 8.49 -13.71
CA ASP A 181 1.56 8.18 -13.49
C ASP A 181 1.36 6.90 -12.68
N PHE A 182 2.05 5.81 -13.04
CA PHE A 182 2.01 4.58 -12.25
C PHE A 182 2.55 4.80 -10.84
N SER A 183 3.69 5.49 -10.71
CA SER A 183 4.30 5.75 -9.40
C SER A 183 3.35 6.57 -8.51
N ARG A 184 2.68 7.59 -9.06
CA ARG A 184 1.66 8.38 -8.36
C ARG A 184 0.47 7.52 -7.93
N ASN A 185 -0.07 6.68 -8.81
CA ASN A 185 -1.20 5.80 -8.49
C ASN A 185 -0.85 4.75 -7.43
N SER A 186 0.37 4.19 -7.50
CA SER A 186 0.90 3.25 -6.52
C SER A 186 0.99 3.89 -5.13
N ASN A 187 1.63 5.06 -5.02
CA ASN A 187 1.80 5.75 -3.75
C ASN A 187 0.45 6.19 -3.16
N ARG A 188 -0.46 6.72 -3.99
CA ARG A 188 -1.82 7.07 -3.54
C ARG A 188 -2.60 5.88 -3.03
N THR A 189 -2.43 4.70 -3.65
CA THR A 189 -3.08 3.48 -3.18
C THR A 189 -2.55 3.06 -1.81
N VAL A 190 -1.23 3.01 -1.63
CA VAL A 190 -0.61 2.70 -0.32
C VAL A 190 -1.07 3.69 0.76
N GLN A 191 -1.04 4.99 0.46
CA GLN A 191 -1.50 6.02 1.40
C GLN A 191 -2.98 5.88 1.76
N ALA A 192 -3.85 5.58 0.79
CA ALA A 192 -5.28 5.41 1.06
C ALA A 192 -5.56 4.16 1.90
N ILE A 193 -4.78 3.08 1.74
CA ILE A 193 -4.87 1.90 2.60
C ILE A 193 -4.52 2.29 4.05
N HIS A 194 -3.42 3.01 4.23
CA HIS A 194 -2.98 3.48 5.55
C HIS A 194 -4.02 4.38 6.24
N VAL A 195 -4.56 5.36 5.50
CA VAL A 195 -5.62 6.26 5.99
C VAL A 195 -6.87 5.47 6.38
N MET A 196 -7.28 4.49 5.57
CA MET A 196 -8.44 3.66 5.88
C MET A 196 -8.22 2.82 7.15
N GLN A 197 -7.03 2.25 7.31
CA GLN A 197 -6.66 1.51 8.52
C GLN A 197 -6.76 2.41 9.76
N ALA A 198 -6.10 3.57 9.74
CA ALA A 198 -6.13 4.53 10.85
C ALA A 198 -7.56 5.00 11.18
N ARG A 199 -8.41 5.17 10.16
CA ARG A 199 -9.83 5.55 10.34
C ARG A 199 -10.65 4.45 11.02
N ILE A 200 -10.40 3.18 10.68
CA ILE A 200 -11.06 2.04 11.31
C ILE A 200 -10.61 1.89 12.76
N GLU A 201 -9.31 2.00 13.03
CA GLU A 201 -8.76 1.88 14.39
C GLU A 201 -9.25 3.00 15.31
N SER A 202 -9.28 4.25 14.81
CA SER A 202 -9.85 5.40 15.54
C SER A 202 -11.37 5.31 15.72
N GLY A 203 -12.10 4.73 14.75
CA GLY A 203 -13.54 4.48 14.84
C GLY A 203 -13.92 3.35 15.80
N ALA A 204 -13.09 2.30 15.89
CA ALA A 204 -13.26 1.20 16.84
C ALA A 204 -13.04 1.64 18.30
N ALA A 205 -12.27 2.71 18.52
CA ALA A 205 -12.10 3.33 19.83
C ALA A 205 -13.31 4.17 20.29
N ALA A 206 -14.27 4.45 19.40
CA ALA A 206 -15.43 5.28 19.71
C ALA A 206 -16.75 4.48 19.68
N THR A 207 -17.24 4.09 20.88
CA THR A 207 -18.68 4.01 21.34
C THR A 207 -19.18 2.60 21.82
N PRO A 208 -20.00 2.47 22.90
CA PRO A 208 -20.62 3.48 23.78
C PRO A 208 -20.29 3.36 25.29
N GLY A 209 -19.79 4.45 25.87
CA GLY A 209 -19.92 4.75 27.29
C GLY A 209 -21.25 5.48 27.56
N LYS A 210 -22.15 4.79 28.25
CA LYS A 210 -23.22 5.26 29.16
C LYS A 210 -23.92 6.60 28.86
N LEU A 211 -25.23 6.48 28.64
CA LEU A 211 -26.25 7.51 28.87
C LEU A 211 -25.96 8.32 30.15
N VAL A 212 -25.74 9.62 29.98
CA VAL A 212 -26.07 10.62 31.01
C VAL A 212 -27.04 11.61 30.37
N LYS A 213 -28.30 11.50 30.78
CA LYS A 213 -29.28 12.58 30.69
C LYS A 213 -29.12 13.43 31.93
N THR A 214 -28.81 14.71 31.76
CA THR A 214 -29.21 15.88 32.56
C THR A 214 -28.74 17.07 31.72
N GLY A 215 -29.57 17.94 31.14
CA GLY A 215 -30.66 18.70 31.73
C GLY A 215 -30.31 20.18 31.48
N THR A 216 -31.14 20.86 30.68
CA THR A 216 -31.43 22.32 30.68
C THR A 216 -30.32 23.30 31.10
N ASP A 217 -29.94 24.25 30.23
CA ASP A 217 -30.55 25.59 30.21
C ASP A 217 -29.84 26.54 29.21
N ASP A 218 -30.64 27.26 28.44
CA ASP A 218 -30.54 28.64 27.94
C ASP A 218 -29.22 29.31 27.49
N GLY A 219 -29.28 29.84 26.26
CA GLY A 219 -28.79 31.17 25.90
C GLY A 219 -27.35 31.26 25.39
N ASP A 220 -27.18 31.58 24.11
CA ASP A 220 -26.64 32.88 23.65
C ASP A 220 -26.20 32.77 22.17
N TRP A 221 -26.87 33.52 21.30
CA TRP A 221 -26.51 33.69 19.88
C TRP A 221 -26.35 35.18 19.65
N GLU A 222 -25.14 35.72 19.76
CA GLU A 222 -24.77 37.00 19.17
C GLU A 222 -23.32 37.00 18.64
N GLU A 223 -23.20 37.46 17.39
CA GLU A 223 -22.13 38.31 16.83
C GLU A 223 -20.66 37.82 16.85
N PHE A 224 -20.15 37.39 15.67
CA PHE A 224 -19.14 38.07 14.82
C PHE A 224 -18.58 37.13 13.75
#